data_AF-A0A9Y1ZB17-F1
#
_entry.id   AF-A0A9Y1ZB17-F1
#
_cell.length_a   1.000
_cell.length_b   1.000
_cell.length_c   1.000
_cell.angle_alpha   90.00
_cell.angle_beta   90.00
_cell.angle_gamma   90.00
#
_symmetry.space_group_name_H-M   'P 1'
#
loop_
_entity.id
_entity.type
_entity.pdbx_description
1 polymer ?
#
loop_
_entity_poly.entity_id
_entity_poly.type
_entity_poly.pdbx_seq_one_letter_code
_entity_poly.pdbx_strand_id
1 'polypeptide(L)'
;MDHNPSSRVSFGCPDGLLEQLDEIADREEKSRSEKLRELVRKEVEAKGDLEGPQPVLPDDEQLADAYRTLHERAHAPYKDKPRVKLETAKNKLYDNDTPKSAVLDDVIKPLEKLGFLSVWPGNQNVWVVVPPMRYTDGEDVVMSAEKASA
;
A
#
# COMPACT_ATOMS: atom_id res chain seq x y z
N MET A 1 20.65 12.70 30.48
CA MET A 1 20.49 13.05 29.05
C MET A 1 19.20 13.85 28.95
N ASP A 2 19.29 15.09 28.48
CA ASP A 2 18.16 16.00 28.26
C ASP A 2 17.17 15.40 27.25
N HIS A 3 16.05 14.87 27.74
CA HIS A 3 14.93 14.47 26.90
C HIS A 3 13.89 15.58 26.90
N ASN A 4 14.20 16.71 26.25
CA ASN A 4 13.19 17.71 25.96
C ASN A 4 12.46 17.31 24.66
N PRO A 5 11.20 16.82 24.71
CA PRO A 5 10.51 16.40 23.50
C PRO A 5 10.17 17.61 22.62
N SER A 6 10.45 17.51 21.32
CA SER A 6 10.13 18.57 20.33
C SER A 6 8.62 18.82 20.17
N SER A 7 7.78 17.85 20.56
CA SER A 7 6.31 17.95 20.58
C SER A 7 5.71 16.92 21.52
N ARG A 8 4.65 17.30 22.25
CA ARG A 8 3.92 16.42 23.16
C ARG A 8 2.76 15.77 22.41
N VAL A 9 2.77 14.45 22.31
CA VAL A 9 1.68 13.65 21.74
C VAL A 9 0.87 13.04 22.88
N SER A 10 -0.46 13.11 22.80
CA SER A 10 -1.37 12.52 23.79
C SER A 10 -2.47 11.77 23.06
N PHE A 11 -2.72 10.53 23.47
CA PHE A 11 -3.75 9.67 22.90
C PHE A 11 -4.39 8.84 24.01
N GLY A 12 -5.64 8.45 23.82
CA GLY A 12 -6.32 7.53 24.73
C GLY A 12 -5.84 6.10 24.48
N CYS A 13 -5.47 5.39 25.53
CA CYS A 13 -5.11 3.98 25.47
C CYS A 13 -5.90 3.23 26.55
N PRO A 14 -6.50 2.07 26.26
CA PRO A 14 -7.15 1.24 27.28
C PRO A 14 -6.17 0.89 28.39
N ASP A 15 -6.59 1.01 29.65
CA ASP A 15 -5.72 0.82 30.83
C ASP A 15 -5.03 -0.56 30.81
N GLY A 16 -5.74 -1.62 30.47
CA GLY A 16 -5.16 -2.97 30.40
C GLY A 16 -4.08 -3.17 29.32
N LEU A 17 -4.08 -2.37 28.26
CA LEU A 17 -2.99 -2.39 27.27
C LEU A 17 -1.80 -1.55 27.71
N LEU A 18 -2.03 -0.48 28.48
CA LEU A 18 -0.95 0.31 29.08
C LEU A 18 -0.18 -0.52 30.12
N GLU A 19 -0.88 -1.26 30.97
CA GLU A 19 -0.27 -2.15 31.97
C GLU A 19 0.62 -3.21 31.29
N GLN A 20 0.13 -3.86 30.23
CA GLN A 20 0.93 -4.83 29.48
C GLN A 20 2.15 -4.19 28.80
N LEU A 21 2.00 -2.97 28.28
CA LEU A 21 3.11 -2.24 27.68
C LEU A 21 4.16 -1.86 28.73
N ASP A 22 3.74 -1.49 29.94
CA ASP A 22 4.63 -1.24 31.08
C ASP A 22 5.40 -2.51 31.45
N GLU A 23 4.74 -3.66 31.59
CA GLU A 23 5.40 -4.94 31.89
C GLU A 23 6.45 -5.32 30.83
N ILE A 24 6.17 -5.06 29.55
CA ILE A 24 7.11 -5.28 28.44
C ILE A 24 8.30 -4.33 28.56
N ALA A 25 8.05 -3.05 28.85
CA ALA A 25 9.09 -2.04 28.98
C ALA A 25 10.01 -2.32 30.18
N ASP A 26 9.45 -2.71 31.33
CA ASP A 26 10.20 -3.13 32.52
C ASP A 26 11.09 -4.34 32.24
N ARG A 27 10.58 -5.37 31.53
CA ARG A 27 11.38 -6.55 31.14
C ARG A 27 12.57 -6.18 30.26
N GLU A 28 12.44 -5.12 29.47
CA GLU A 28 13.48 -4.64 28.57
C GLU A 28 14.35 -3.53 29.19
N GLU A 29 14.15 -3.21 30.47
CA GLU A 29 14.84 -2.12 31.20
C GLU A 29 14.64 -0.74 30.54
N LYS A 30 13.48 -0.51 29.91
CA LYS A 30 13.14 0.72 29.18
C LYS A 30 12.00 1.47 29.86
N SER A 31 11.98 2.78 29.68
CA SER A 31 10.79 3.56 30.03
C SER A 31 9.66 3.32 29.01
N ARG A 32 8.40 3.43 29.43
CA ARG A 32 7.22 3.38 28.55
C ARG A 32 7.38 4.29 27.31
N SER A 33 7.87 5.50 27.53
CA SER A 33 8.08 6.49 26.46
C SER A 33 9.19 6.07 25.49
N GLU A 34 10.24 5.42 25.99
CA GLU A 34 11.31 4.87 25.15
C GLU A 34 10.82 3.70 24.32
N LYS A 35 10.04 2.78 24.90
CA LYS A 35 9.44 1.68 24.17
C LYS A 35 8.48 2.15 23.08
N LEU A 36 7.64 3.15 23.38
CA LEU A 36 6.76 3.76 22.37
C LEU A 36 7.55 4.41 21.23
N ARG A 37 8.63 5.13 21.53
CA ARG A 37 9.50 5.74 20.50
C ARG A 37 10.17 4.67 19.65
N GLU A 38 10.62 3.57 20.24
CA GLU A 38 11.19 2.44 19.52
C GLU A 38 10.16 1.77 18.60
N LEU A 39 8.95 1.54 19.08
CA LEU A 39 7.87 0.97 18.27
C LEU A 39 7.52 1.88 17.09
N VAL A 40 7.41 3.18 17.32
CA VAL A 40 7.20 4.17 16.24
C VAL A 40 8.37 4.16 15.27
N ARG A 41 9.61 4.16 15.77
CA ARG A 41 10.80 4.12 14.90
C ARG A 41 10.82 2.85 14.07
N LYS A 42 10.59 1.69 14.68
CA LYS A 42 10.56 0.40 13.98
C LYS A 42 9.44 0.33 12.94
N GLU A 43 8.28 0.89 13.23
CA GLU A 43 7.18 0.99 12.26
C GLU A 43 7.55 1.91 11.10
N VAL A 44 8.20 3.04 11.38
CA VAL A 44 8.73 3.96 10.36
C VAL A 44 9.94 3.38 9.64
N GLU A 45 10.77 2.54 10.22
CA GLU A 45 11.87 1.87 9.49
C GLU A 45 11.31 0.74 8.63
N ALA A 46 10.28 0.03 9.11
CA ALA A 46 9.62 -1.05 8.38
C ALA A 46 8.73 -0.56 7.23
N LYS A 47 8.16 0.65 7.34
CA LYS A 47 7.19 1.21 6.37
C LYS A 47 7.59 2.57 5.79
N GLY A 48 8.60 3.22 6.36
CA GLY A 48 9.05 4.56 5.99
C GLY A 48 10.09 4.56 4.88
N ASP A 49 10.38 3.40 4.30
CA ASP A 49 10.67 3.34 2.87
C ASP A 49 9.37 3.64 2.10
N LEU A 50 8.87 4.87 2.25
CA LEU A 50 7.84 5.45 1.37
C LEU A 50 8.42 5.71 -0.03
N GLU A 51 9.74 5.54 -0.18
CA GLU A 51 10.53 5.52 -1.41
C GLU A 51 10.85 4.10 -1.88
N GLY A 52 10.12 3.09 -1.40
CA GLY A 52 10.12 1.79 -2.06
C GLY A 52 9.80 1.97 -3.54
N PRO A 53 10.32 1.12 -4.43
CA PRO A 53 10.18 1.31 -5.87
C PRO A 53 8.68 1.48 -6.15
N GLN A 54 8.28 2.62 -6.71
CA GLN A 54 6.86 2.94 -6.78
C GLN A 54 6.21 1.99 -7.78
N PRO A 55 5.02 1.44 -7.48
CA PRO A 55 4.30 0.69 -8.46
C PRO A 55 4.05 1.62 -9.65
N VAL A 56 4.37 1.15 -10.86
CA VAL A 56 3.95 1.82 -12.08
C VAL A 56 2.43 1.83 -12.04
N LEU A 57 1.86 3.03 -11.96
CA LEU A 57 0.43 3.27 -11.95
C LEU A 57 0.08 4.09 -13.20
N PRO A 58 -1.17 3.98 -13.70
CA PRO A 58 -1.65 4.89 -14.72
C PRO A 58 -1.67 6.33 -14.17
N ASP A 59 -1.42 7.32 -15.05
CA ASP A 59 -1.42 8.76 -14.71
C ASP A 59 -2.78 9.26 -14.19
N ASP A 60 -3.86 8.57 -14.54
CA ASP A 60 -5.21 8.91 -14.11
C ASP A 60 -5.49 8.34 -12.71
N GLU A 61 -5.83 9.23 -11.77
CA GLU A 61 -6.04 8.89 -10.36
C GLU A 61 -7.17 7.85 -10.17
N GLN A 62 -8.22 7.93 -10.99
CA GLN A 62 -9.35 6.99 -10.95
C GLN A 62 -8.93 5.60 -11.44
N LEU A 63 -8.11 5.54 -12.49
CA LEU A 63 -7.55 4.28 -13.00
C LEU A 63 -6.51 3.69 -12.03
N ALA A 64 -5.74 4.54 -11.36
CA ALA A 64 -4.72 4.12 -10.40
C ALA A 64 -5.35 3.47 -9.15
N ASP A 65 -6.41 4.09 -8.61
CA ASP A 65 -7.16 3.54 -7.50
C ASP A 65 -7.86 2.23 -7.88
N ALA A 66 -8.48 2.19 -9.07
CA ALA A 66 -9.10 0.99 -9.60
C ALA A 66 -8.09 -0.16 -9.75
N TYR A 67 -6.90 0.12 -10.27
CA TYR A 67 -5.84 -0.87 -10.42
C TYR A 67 -5.34 -1.39 -9.06
N ARG A 68 -5.14 -0.51 -8.07
CA ARG A 68 -4.77 -0.91 -6.70
C ARG A 68 -5.81 -1.84 -6.08
N THR A 69 -7.09 -1.46 -6.18
CA THR A 69 -8.23 -2.24 -5.67
C THR A 69 -8.30 -3.62 -6.33
N LEU A 70 -8.08 -3.70 -7.64
CA LEU A 70 -8.05 -4.97 -8.37
C LEU A 70 -6.85 -5.83 -8.00
N HIS A 71 -5.67 -5.23 -7.85
CA HIS A 71 -4.44 -5.92 -7.47
C HIS A 71 -4.53 -6.53 -6.07
N GLU A 72 -4.97 -5.77 -5.06
CA GLU A 72 -5.17 -6.29 -3.69
C GLU A 72 -6.09 -7.52 -3.71
N ARG A 73 -7.16 -7.47 -4.51
CA ARG A 73 -8.12 -8.56 -4.59
C ARG A 73 -7.63 -9.74 -5.40
N ALA A 74 -6.81 -9.51 -6.42
CA ALA A 74 -6.19 -10.55 -7.23
C ALA A 74 -5.12 -11.31 -6.43
N HIS A 75 -4.32 -10.58 -5.64
CA HIS A 75 -3.21 -11.10 -4.84
C HIS A 75 -3.55 -11.39 -3.37
N ALA A 76 -4.84 -11.52 -3.06
CA ALA A 76 -5.27 -11.87 -1.71
C ALA A 76 -4.64 -13.22 -1.26
N PRO A 77 -4.24 -13.36 0.01
CA PRO A 77 -3.39 -14.47 0.49
C PRO A 77 -4.01 -15.87 0.34
N TYR A 78 -5.33 -15.94 0.13
CA TYR A 78 -6.07 -17.19 -0.08
C TYR A 78 -6.23 -17.58 -1.56
N LYS A 79 -5.61 -16.84 -2.50
CA LYS A 79 -5.71 -17.10 -3.94
C LYS A 79 -4.40 -17.65 -4.52
N ASP A 80 -4.54 -18.74 -5.25
CA ASP A 80 -3.45 -19.41 -5.97
C ASP A 80 -3.06 -18.70 -7.29
N LYS A 81 -3.97 -17.91 -7.86
CA LYS A 81 -3.76 -17.19 -9.13
C LYS A 81 -4.25 -15.75 -9.04
N PRO A 82 -3.50 -14.77 -9.59
CA PRO A 82 -3.82 -13.35 -9.53
C PRO A 82 -4.91 -12.98 -10.55
N ARG A 83 -6.12 -13.47 -10.30
CA ARG A 83 -7.29 -13.22 -11.14
C ARG A 83 -8.54 -12.91 -10.32
N VAL A 84 -9.39 -12.07 -10.89
CA VAL A 84 -10.70 -11.71 -10.35
C VAL A 84 -11.76 -11.93 -11.43
N LYS A 85 -12.97 -12.31 -11.04
CA LYS A 85 -14.09 -12.40 -11.99
C LYS A 85 -14.50 -10.99 -12.41
N LEU A 86 -14.89 -10.80 -13.68
CA LEU A 86 -15.30 -9.51 -14.20
C LEU A 86 -16.45 -8.89 -13.40
N GLU A 87 -17.45 -9.69 -13.02
CA GLU A 87 -18.54 -9.21 -12.17
C GLU A 87 -18.09 -8.79 -10.77
N THR A 88 -17.09 -9.48 -10.21
CA THR A 88 -16.50 -9.09 -8.93
C THR A 88 -15.69 -7.80 -9.04
N ALA A 89 -14.97 -7.61 -10.14
CA ALA A 89 -14.28 -6.37 -10.46
C ALA A 89 -15.30 -5.22 -10.59
N LYS A 90 -16.36 -5.41 -11.39
CA LYS A 90 -17.45 -4.43 -11.54
C LYS A 90 -18.14 -4.09 -10.22
N ASN A 91 -18.37 -5.08 -9.35
CA ASN A 91 -18.97 -4.87 -8.03
C ASN A 91 -18.02 -4.21 -7.02
N LYS A 92 -16.74 -4.05 -7.33
CA LYS A 92 -15.80 -3.36 -6.43
C LYS A 92 -15.38 -2.00 -6.94
N LEU A 93 -15.37 -1.82 -8.25
CA LEU A 93 -14.98 -0.58 -8.91
C LEU A 93 -16.15 0.34 -9.22
N TYR A 94 -17.39 -0.09 -8.97
CA TYR A 94 -18.51 0.83 -9.13
C TYR A 94 -18.51 1.82 -7.97
N ASP A 95 -18.65 3.08 -8.33
CA ASP A 95 -18.92 4.17 -7.39
C ASP A 95 -20.10 4.99 -7.92
N ASN A 96 -20.54 6.02 -7.20
CA ASN A 96 -21.60 6.91 -7.69
C ASN A 96 -21.22 7.60 -9.00
N ASP A 97 -19.92 7.85 -9.21
CA ASP A 97 -19.40 8.48 -10.42
C ASP A 97 -19.22 7.49 -11.59
N THR A 98 -19.08 6.18 -11.29
CA THR A 98 -18.83 5.14 -12.30
C THR A 98 -19.81 3.97 -12.15
N PRO A 99 -20.96 3.98 -12.87
CA PRO A 99 -21.92 2.90 -12.78
C PRO A 99 -21.35 1.57 -13.32
N LYS A 100 -21.86 0.44 -12.84
CA LYS A 100 -21.38 -0.92 -13.20
C LYS A 100 -21.33 -1.20 -14.72
N SER A 101 -22.16 -0.51 -15.50
CA SER A 101 -22.16 -0.54 -16.96
C SER A 101 -20.95 0.19 -17.56
N ALA A 102 -20.56 1.32 -16.98
CA ALA A 102 -19.42 2.16 -17.39
C ALA A 102 -18.08 1.58 -16.92
N VAL A 103 -18.01 0.89 -15.77
CA VAL A 103 -16.76 0.29 -15.26
C VAL A 103 -16.02 -0.56 -16.32
N LEU A 104 -16.75 -1.26 -17.19
CA LEU A 104 -16.09 -2.03 -18.25
C LEU A 104 -15.39 -1.12 -19.28
N ASP A 105 -16.07 -0.06 -19.71
CA ASP A 105 -15.65 0.79 -20.82
C ASP A 105 -14.68 1.88 -20.38
N ASP A 106 -14.95 2.50 -19.23
CA ASP A 106 -14.22 3.64 -18.67
C ASP A 106 -13.06 3.25 -17.75
N VAL A 107 -13.05 2.02 -17.23
CA VAL A 107 -11.99 1.57 -16.28
C VAL A 107 -11.25 0.34 -16.78
N ILE A 108 -11.96 -0.75 -17.06
CA ILE A 108 -11.30 -2.03 -17.40
C ILE A 108 -10.64 -1.99 -18.79
N LYS A 109 -11.33 -1.51 -19.83
CA LYS A 109 -10.76 -1.35 -21.17
C LYS A 109 -9.53 -0.42 -21.22
N PRO A 110 -9.53 0.77 -20.58
CA PRO A 110 -8.34 1.62 -20.59
C PRO A 110 -7.17 1.00 -19.83
N LEU A 111 -7.41 0.34 -18.69
CA LEU A 111 -6.35 -0.40 -17.98
C LEU A 111 -5.79 -1.57 -18.81
N GLU A 112 -6.63 -2.24 -19.61
CA GLU A 112 -6.19 -3.27 -20.55
C GLU A 112 -5.33 -2.68 -21.68
N LYS A 113 -5.75 -1.56 -22.28
CA LYS A 113 -5.01 -0.87 -23.33
C LYS A 113 -3.64 -0.37 -22.87
N LEU A 114 -3.57 0.07 -21.61
CA LEU A 114 -2.33 0.52 -20.97
C LEU A 114 -1.43 -0.66 -20.53
N GLY A 115 -1.90 -1.91 -20.65
CA GLY A 115 -1.13 -3.11 -20.34
C GLY A 115 -1.05 -3.44 -18.85
N PHE A 116 -1.84 -2.79 -18.00
CA PHE A 116 -1.89 -3.04 -16.55
C PHE A 116 -2.71 -4.27 -16.18
N LEU A 117 -3.66 -4.69 -17.04
CA LEU A 117 -4.46 -5.90 -16.84
C LEU A 117 -4.74 -6.62 -18.16
N SER A 118 -5.24 -7.85 -18.09
CA SER A 118 -5.69 -8.58 -19.27
C SER A 118 -7.04 -9.23 -19.02
N VAL A 119 -7.97 -9.09 -19.97
CA VAL A 119 -9.30 -9.70 -19.88
C VAL A 119 -9.32 -11.01 -20.65
N TRP A 120 -9.56 -12.11 -19.94
CA TRP A 120 -9.60 -13.45 -20.50
C TRP A 120 -11.04 -13.99 -20.47
N PRO A 121 -11.64 -14.29 -21.64
CA PRO A 121 -12.92 -14.99 -21.67
C PRO A 121 -12.70 -16.44 -21.22
N GLY A 122 -13.34 -16.83 -20.12
CA GLY A 122 -13.42 -18.22 -19.66
C GLY A 122 -14.75 -18.86 -20.05
N ASN A 123 -14.82 -20.19 -19.93
CA ASN A 123 -15.96 -20.99 -20.42
C ASN A 123 -17.34 -20.60 -19.83
N GLN A 124 -17.37 -20.07 -18.61
CA GLN A 124 -18.60 -19.61 -17.93
C GLN A 124 -18.48 -18.21 -17.33
N ASN A 125 -17.29 -17.62 -17.30
CA ASN A 125 -17.01 -16.36 -16.64
C ASN A 125 -15.90 -15.62 -17.38
N VAL A 126 -16.00 -14.30 -17.46
CA VAL A 126 -14.89 -13.44 -17.89
C VAL A 126 -13.98 -13.18 -16.70
N TRP A 127 -12.68 -13.35 -16.89
CA TRP A 127 -11.65 -13.16 -15.88
C TRP A 127 -10.83 -11.91 -16.19
N VAL A 128 -10.58 -11.10 -15.17
CA VAL A 128 -9.60 -10.03 -15.21
C VAL A 128 -8.35 -10.58 -14.53
N VAL A 129 -7.29 -10.75 -15.31
CA VAL A 129 -5.96 -11.16 -14.83
C VAL A 129 -5.19 -9.89 -14.53
N VAL A 130 -4.75 -9.76 -13.30
CA VAL A 130 -3.96 -8.61 -12.85
C VAL A 130 -2.54 -9.12 -12.70
N PRO A 131 -1.60 -8.76 -13.59
CA PRO A 131 -0.20 -9.07 -13.38
C PRO A 131 0.30 -8.44 -12.07
N PRO A 132 1.34 -9.02 -11.44
CA PRO A 132 1.95 -8.41 -10.26
C PRO A 132 2.38 -6.98 -10.59
N MET A 133 2.19 -6.06 -9.65
CA MET A 133 2.64 -4.67 -9.80
C MET A 133 4.09 -4.65 -10.25
N ARG A 134 4.33 -3.97 -11.38
CA ARG A 134 5.67 -3.63 -11.80
C ARG A 134 6.09 -2.45 -10.96
N TYR A 135 7.23 -2.57 -10.32
CA TYR A 135 7.82 -1.48 -9.58
C TYR A 135 8.88 -0.84 -10.47
N THR A 136 8.96 0.49 -10.50
CA THR A 136 10.09 1.15 -11.17
C THR A 136 11.34 0.76 -10.40
N ASP A 137 12.24 0.03 -11.03
CA ASP A 137 13.55 -0.24 -10.43
C ASP A 137 14.17 1.10 -10.03
N GLY A 138 14.60 1.22 -8.78
CA GLY A 138 15.10 2.47 -8.18
C GLY A 138 16.44 2.94 -8.75
N GLU A 139 16.78 2.59 -9.99
CA GLU A 139 17.98 3.00 -10.71
C GLU A 139 17.67 4.09 -11.74
N ASP A 140 17.18 5.24 -11.30
CA ASP A 140 17.49 6.53 -11.95
C ASP A 140 17.28 7.70 -10.98
N VAL A 141 18.16 7.79 -9.97
CA VAL A 141 18.56 9.11 -9.44
C VAL A 141 20.06 9.22 -9.60
N VAL A 142 20.45 9.67 -10.79
CA VAL A 142 21.76 10.18 -11.10
C VAL A 142 22.13 11.36 -10.19
N MET A 143 23.13 11.13 -9.34
CA MET A 143 24.39 11.88 -9.25
C MET A 143 24.80 12.09 -7.80
N SER A 144 25.86 11.37 -7.43
CA SER A 144 26.78 11.77 -6.38
C SER A 144 27.21 13.22 -6.61
N ALA A 145 26.64 14.16 -5.84
CA ALA A 145 27.28 15.45 -5.63
C ALA A 145 28.47 15.21 -4.70
N GLU A 146 29.60 14.96 -5.36
CA GLU A 146 30.94 14.89 -4.84
C GLU A 146 31.22 16.01 -3.82
N LYS A 147 31.79 15.62 -2.67
CA LYS A 147 32.48 16.54 -1.77
C LYS A 147 33.70 17.13 -2.48
N ALA A 148 33.78 18.46 -2.60
CA ALA A 148 35.03 19.24 -2.53
C ALA A 148 34.66 20.73 -2.49
N SER A 149 34.75 21.41 -1.34
CA SER A 149 35.96 22.10 -0.84
C SER A 149 35.90 23.61 -1.08
N ALA A 150 35.71 24.38 0.00
CA ALA A 150 36.47 25.59 0.32
C ALA A 150 36.25 25.93 1.79
#